data_AF-A0A845YIT3-F1
#
_entry.id   AF-A0A845YIT3-F1
#
_cell.length_a   1.000
_cell.length_b   1.000
_cell.length_c   1.000
_cell.angle_alpha   90.00
_cell.angle_beta   90.00
_cell.angle_gamma   90.00
#
_symmetry.space_group_name_H-M   'P 1'
#
loop_
_entity.id
_entity.type
_entity.pdbx_description
1 polymer ?
#
loop_
_entity_poly.entity_id
_entity_poly.type
_entity_poly.pdbx_seq_one_letter_code
_entity_poly.pdbx_strand_id
1 'polypeptide(L)'
;MSTFPYSQTTLLNNSVHAETTVSLVDGMQVSKTIFQTAAGSLGSVTLSPENTTKSGINLQQSTQQLHISNIHFQAAFGLVDGKVIAVGWSTDQEGSGHDQFSKEIANWTAS
;
A
#
# COMPACT_ATOMS: atom_id res chain seq x y z
N MET A 1 10.51 -16.98 -4.92
CA MET A 1 10.46 -16.54 -6.33
C MET A 1 9.11 -15.89 -6.56
N SER A 2 9.09 -14.58 -6.79
CA SER A 2 7.84 -13.87 -7.08
C SER A 2 7.61 -13.85 -8.59
N THR A 3 6.49 -14.42 -9.05
CA THR A 3 5.99 -14.24 -10.42
C THR A 3 5.08 -13.03 -10.46
N PHE A 4 5.20 -12.20 -11.51
CA PHE A 4 4.30 -11.08 -11.72
C PHE A 4 3.03 -11.54 -12.47
N PRO A 5 1.82 -11.12 -12.04
CA PRO A 5 1.57 -10.19 -10.93
C PRO A 5 1.81 -10.84 -9.56
N TYR A 6 2.50 -10.10 -8.69
CA TYR A 6 2.73 -10.46 -7.29
C TYR A 6 1.69 -9.72 -6.43
N SER A 7 1.10 -10.39 -5.44
CA SER A 7 0.16 -9.75 -4.52
C SER A 7 0.48 -10.09 -3.06
N GLN A 8 0.37 -9.09 -2.19
CA GLN A 8 0.49 -9.24 -0.75
C GLN A 8 -0.58 -8.42 -0.03
N THR A 9 -1.21 -9.03 0.96
CA THR A 9 -2.12 -8.34 1.88
C THR A 9 -1.46 -8.19 3.24
N THR A 10 -1.43 -6.96 3.75
CA THR A 10 -0.80 -6.62 5.02
C THR A 10 -1.77 -5.84 5.90
N LEU A 11 -1.97 -6.29 7.14
CA LEU A 11 -2.75 -5.56 8.13
C LEU A 11 -1.96 -4.31 8.58
N LEU A 12 -2.53 -3.12 8.42
CA LEU A 12 -1.92 -1.86 8.85
C LEU A 12 -2.11 -1.65 10.35
N ASN A 13 -3.36 -1.75 10.79
CA ASN A 13 -3.81 -1.75 12.18
C ASN A 13 -5.09 -2.61 12.29
N ASN A 14 -5.72 -2.66 13.46
CA ASN A 14 -6.81 -3.59 13.75
C ASN A 14 -8.03 -3.48 12.81
N SER A 15 -8.15 -2.41 12.03
CA SER A 15 -9.34 -2.15 11.21
C SER A 15 -9.04 -1.82 9.74
N VAL A 16 -7.77 -1.75 9.32
CA VAL A 16 -7.38 -1.46 7.94
C VAL A 16 -6.34 -2.46 7.45
N HIS A 17 -6.57 -3.04 6.28
CA HIS A 17 -5.59 -3.85 5.55
C HIS A 17 -5.28 -3.24 4.18
N ALA A 18 -4.02 -3.37 3.76
CA ALA A 18 -3.52 -2.94 2.47
C ALA A 18 -3.30 -4.16 1.58
N GLU A 19 -4.05 -4.24 0.49
CA GLU A 19 -3.86 -5.24 -0.56
C GLU A 19 -3.02 -4.62 -1.67
N THR A 20 -1.77 -5.07 -1.82
CA THR A 20 -0.83 -4.52 -2.79
C THR A 20 -0.54 -5.53 -3.87
N THR A 21 -0.85 -5.17 -5.11
CA THR A 21 -0.50 -5.92 -6.32
C THR A 21 0.60 -5.20 -7.08
N VAL A 22 1.64 -5.93 -7.49
CA VAL A 22 2.72 -5.46 -8.34
C VAL A 22 2.63 -6.20 -9.67
N SER A 23 2.58 -5.47 -10.77
CA SER A 23 2.46 -6.01 -12.12
C SER A 23 3.52 -5.42 -13.05
N LEU A 24 3.83 -6.12 -14.14
CA LEU A 24 4.64 -5.55 -15.22
C LEU A 24 3.74 -4.83 -16.22
N VAL A 25 3.97 -3.54 -16.42
CA VAL A 25 3.32 -2.70 -17.42
C VAL A 25 4.42 -2.13 -18.30
N ASP A 26 4.42 -2.49 -19.59
CA ASP A 26 5.45 -2.09 -20.56
C ASP A 26 6.89 -2.36 -20.08
N GLY A 27 7.09 -3.48 -19.37
CA GLY A 27 8.39 -3.88 -18.82
C GLY A 27 8.77 -3.20 -17.49
N MET A 28 7.91 -2.34 -16.94
CA MET A 28 8.11 -1.66 -15.65
C MET A 28 7.23 -2.27 -14.56
N GLN A 29 7.78 -2.41 -13.34
CA GLN A 29 7.01 -2.82 -12.18
C GLN A 29 6.11 -1.67 -11.70
N VAL A 30 4.80 -1.87 -11.69
CA VAL A 30 3.80 -0.92 -11.21
C VAL A 30 3.09 -1.53 -10.02
N SER A 31 3.07 -0.81 -8.90
CA SER A 31 2.36 -1.20 -7.70
C SER A 31 0.99 -0.51 -7.62
N LYS A 32 -0.04 -1.27 -7.30
CA LYS A 32 -1.36 -0.79 -6.92
C LYS A 32 -1.70 -1.32 -5.54
N THR A 33 -1.87 -0.42 -4.57
CA THR A 33 -2.33 -0.73 -3.22
C THR A 33 -3.79 -0.30 -3.08
N ILE A 34 -4.66 -1.21 -2.68
CA ILE A 34 -6.04 -0.93 -2.28
C ILE A 34 -6.10 -1.00 -0.75
N PHE A 35 -6.63 0.04 -0.13
CA PHE A 35 -6.86 0.07 1.32
C PHE A 35 -8.29 -0.32 1.61
N GLN A 36 -8.49 -1.32 2.45
CA GLN A 36 -9.80 -1.89 2.74
C GLN A 36 -10.05 -1.96 4.24
N THR A 37 -11.33 -1.93 4.57
CA THR A 37 -11.91 -2.05 5.90
C THR A 37 -13.06 -3.04 5.82
N ALA A 38 -13.63 -3.45 6.96
CA ALA A 38 -14.85 -4.25 6.95
C ALA A 38 -16.05 -3.54 6.29
N ALA A 39 -16.04 -2.20 6.26
CA ALA A 39 -17.08 -1.38 5.63
C ALA A 39 -16.87 -1.18 4.11
N GLY A 40 -15.75 -1.68 3.56
CA GLY A 40 -15.40 -1.59 2.15
C GLY A 40 -14.07 -0.90 1.88
N SER A 41 -13.85 -0.57 0.60
CA SER A 41 -12.63 0.09 0.13
C SER A 41 -12.60 1.56 0.54
N LEU A 42 -11.50 1.99 1.14
CA LEU A 42 -11.19 3.39 1.43
C LEU A 42 -10.67 4.13 0.20
N GLY A 43 -10.02 3.41 -0.71
CA GLY A 43 -9.39 3.96 -1.90
C GLY A 43 -8.18 3.15 -2.32
N SER A 44 -7.46 3.67 -3.32
CA SER A 44 -6.26 2.99 -3.83
C SER A 44 -5.17 3.98 -4.20
N VAL A 45 -3.93 3.50 -4.16
CA VAL A 45 -2.74 4.25 -4.53
C VAL A 45 -1.93 3.45 -5.54
N THR A 46 -1.54 4.09 -6.63
CA THR A 46 -0.65 3.51 -7.64
C THR A 46 0.71 4.20 -7.60
N LEU A 47 1.78 3.40 -7.63
CA LEU A 47 3.18 3.82 -7.65
C LEU A 47 3.93 3.11 -8.78
N SER A 48 4.96 3.76 -9.31
CA SER A 48 5.79 3.28 -10.41
C SER A 48 7.22 3.82 -10.26
N PRO A 49 8.21 3.36 -11.05
CA PRO A 49 9.58 3.86 -10.97
C PRO A 49 9.72 5.36 -11.26
N GLU A 50 8.80 5.92 -12.05
CA GLU A 50 8.68 7.35 -12.34
C GLU A 50 7.97 8.13 -11.23
N ASN A 51 7.13 7.46 -10.43
CA ASN A 51 6.32 8.04 -9.36
C ASN A 51 6.44 7.15 -8.11
N THR A 52 7.65 7.12 -7.55
CA THR A 52 8.01 6.18 -6.48
C THR A 52 7.36 6.52 -5.15
N THR A 53 6.90 7.76 -4.97
CA THR A 53 6.42 8.22 -3.67
C THR A 53 5.14 9.03 -3.82
N LYS A 54 4.20 8.84 -2.89
CA LYS A 54 3.06 9.73 -2.68
C LYS A 54 2.91 10.04 -1.19
N SER A 55 2.43 11.23 -0.87
CA SER A 55 2.33 11.73 0.50
C SER A 55 1.07 12.54 0.72
N GLY A 56 0.61 12.61 1.96
CA GLY A 56 -0.54 13.43 2.36
C GLY A 56 -1.87 12.95 1.79
N ILE A 57 -2.05 11.64 1.62
CA ILE A 57 -3.28 11.07 1.07
C ILE A 57 -4.27 10.86 2.21
N ASN A 58 -5.46 11.44 2.09
CA ASN A 58 -6.58 11.19 3.00
C ASN A 58 -7.62 10.35 2.28
N LEU A 59 -7.96 9.20 2.87
CA LEU A 59 -8.99 8.29 2.41
C LEU A 59 -10.01 8.10 3.53
N GLN A 60 -11.28 7.97 3.16
CA GLN A 60 -12.36 7.81 4.12
C GLN A 60 -13.45 6.92 3.54
N GLN A 61 -14.01 6.06 4.38
CA GLN A 61 -15.16 5.24 4.08
C GLN A 61 -16.06 5.23 5.30
N SER A 62 -17.28 5.72 5.15
CA SER A 62 -18.16 6.02 6.28
C SER A 62 -17.46 6.94 7.30
N THR A 63 -17.37 6.52 8.56
CA THR A 63 -16.70 7.20 9.67
C THR A 63 -15.21 6.92 9.77
N GLN A 64 -14.73 5.83 9.16
CA GLN A 64 -13.33 5.43 9.27
C GLN A 64 -12.44 6.24 8.34
N GLN A 65 -11.37 6.81 8.89
CA GLN A 65 -10.40 7.63 8.16
C GLN A 65 -9.04 6.96 8.13
N LEU A 66 -8.35 7.10 7.00
CA LEU A 66 -6.99 6.67 6.77
C LEU A 66 -6.19 7.83 6.20
N HIS A 67 -5.11 8.19 6.88
CA HIS A 67 -4.14 9.15 6.40
C HIS A 67 -2.83 8.44 6.07
N ILE A 68 -2.41 8.52 4.81
CA ILE A 68 -1.08 8.09 4.38
C ILE A 68 -0.17 9.32 4.36
N SER A 69 0.69 9.41 5.37
CA SER A 69 1.71 10.45 5.43
C SER A 69 2.73 10.25 4.31
N ASN A 70 3.16 9.01 4.08
CA ASN A 70 4.05 8.65 2.99
C ASN A 70 3.80 7.19 2.56
N ILE A 71 3.78 6.94 1.26
CA ILE A 71 3.90 5.60 0.70
C ILE A 71 4.98 5.61 -0.37
N HIS A 72 5.91 4.67 -0.24
CA HIS A 72 7.13 4.61 -1.03
C HIS A 72 7.29 3.25 -1.70
N PHE A 73 7.55 3.28 -3.00
CA PHE A 73 7.86 2.16 -3.86
C PHE A 73 9.36 2.14 -4.13
N GLN A 74 10.01 1.05 -3.73
CA GLN A 74 11.42 0.80 -3.95
C GLN A 74 11.56 -0.45 -4.81
N ALA A 75 12.04 -0.30 -6.05
CA ALA A 75 12.44 -1.41 -6.90
C ALA A 75 13.91 -1.23 -7.30
N ALA A 76 14.71 -2.30 -7.24
CA ALA A 76 16.10 -2.25 -7.69
C ALA A 76 16.18 -2.13 -9.22
N PHE A 77 17.15 -1.36 -9.72
CA PHE A 77 17.51 -1.33 -11.14
C PHE A 77 17.91 -2.76 -11.56
N GLY A 78 17.14 -3.40 -12.44
CA GLY A 78 17.32 -4.82 -12.80
C GLY A 78 16.18 -5.76 -12.41
N LEU A 79 15.07 -5.25 -11.84
CA LEU A 79 13.73 -5.88 -11.84
C LEU A 79 13.56 -7.23 -11.12
N VAL A 80 14.27 -7.47 -10.01
CA VAL A 80 14.06 -8.70 -9.24
C VAL A 80 13.49 -8.46 -7.86
N ASP A 81 14.01 -7.47 -7.14
CA ASP A 81 13.62 -7.24 -5.76
C ASP A 81 12.99 -5.87 -5.59
N GLY A 82 12.00 -5.81 -4.70
CA GLY A 82 11.39 -4.55 -4.35
C GLY A 82 10.44 -4.66 -3.18
N LYS A 83 10.03 -3.49 -2.71
CA LYS A 83 9.10 -3.36 -1.60
C LYS A 83 8.26 -2.10 -1.71
N VAL A 84 7.13 -2.13 -1.01
CA VAL A 84 6.30 -0.95 -0.79
C VAL A 84 6.16 -0.73 0.71
N ILE A 85 6.45 0.48 1.16
CA ILE A 85 6.34 0.88 2.56
C ILE A 85 5.25 1.94 2.67
N ALA A 86 4.34 1.78 3.61
CA ALA A 86 3.31 2.76 3.94
C ALA A 86 3.47 3.24 5.39
N VAL A 87 3.41 4.55 5.56
CA VAL A 87 3.49 5.25 6.85
C VAL A 87 2.29 6.18 6.96
N GLY A 88 1.63 6.15 8.11
CA GLY A 88 0.43 6.93 8.31
C GLY A 88 -0.26 6.61 9.62
N TRP A 89 -1.54 6.93 9.67
CA TRP A 89 -2.43 6.58 10.77
C TRP A 89 -3.82 6.29 10.23
N SER A 90 -4.61 5.55 10.99
CA SER A 90 -6.04 5.44 10.72
C SER A 90 -6.83 5.47 12.03
N THR A 91 -8.12 5.74 11.90
CA THR A 91 -9.09 5.55 12.98
C THR A 91 -9.61 4.12 12.98
N ASP A 92 -10.32 3.77 14.05
CA ASP A 92 -11.22 2.64 14.10
C ASP A 92 -12.48 2.87 13.23
N GLN A 93 -13.40 1.90 13.24
CA GLN A 93 -14.65 1.94 12.47
C GLN A 93 -15.61 3.04 12.94
N GLU A 94 -15.47 3.53 14.17
CA GLU A 94 -16.31 4.60 14.72
C GLU A 94 -15.74 6.00 14.39
N GLY A 95 -14.60 6.06 13.69
CA GLY A 95 -13.89 7.32 13.43
C GLY A 95 -13.10 7.83 14.64
N SER A 96 -12.91 6.95 15.63
CA SER A 96 -12.22 7.23 16.89
C SER A 96 -10.84 6.58 16.92
N GLY A 97 -10.00 7.02 17.85
CA GLY A 97 -8.63 6.53 17.95
C GLY A 97 -7.74 6.98 16.78
N HIS A 98 -6.43 7.07 17.01
CA HIS A 98 -5.44 7.34 15.96
C HIS A 98 -4.32 6.33 16.12
N ASP A 99 -4.43 5.23 15.38
CA ASP A 99 -3.43 4.18 15.39
C ASP A 99 -2.43 4.43 14.28
N GLN A 100 -1.22 4.85 14.67
CA GLN A 100 -0.11 5.04 13.75
C GLN A 100 0.42 3.70 13.24
N PHE A 101 0.86 3.68 12.00
CA PHE A 101 1.55 2.54 11.39
C PHE A 101 2.73 2.99 10.54
N SER A 102 3.73 2.11 10.47
CA SER A 102 4.83 2.18 9.52
C SER A 102 5.16 0.74 9.13
N LYS A 103 4.69 0.31 7.96
CA LYS A 103 4.74 -1.10 7.56
C LYS A 103 5.21 -1.26 6.13
N GLU A 104 6.00 -2.31 5.92
CA GLU A 104 6.22 -2.88 4.61
C GLU A 104 4.96 -3.66 4.22
N ILE A 105 4.25 -3.15 3.21
CA ILE A 105 2.94 -3.68 2.79
C ILE A 105 3.06 -4.68 1.64
N ALA A 106 4.20 -4.65 0.94
CA ALA A 106 4.59 -5.62 -0.08
C ALA A 106 6.11 -5.79 -0.08
N ASN A 107 6.60 -7.01 -0.26
CA ASN A 107 8.01 -7.31 -0.48
C ASN A 107 8.16 -8.54 -1.36
N TRP A 108 8.86 -8.38 -2.48
CA TRP A 108 9.12 -9.45 -3.42
C TRP A 108 10.61 -9.57 -3.71
N THR A 109 11.01 -10.81 -3.94
CA THR A 109 12.32 -11.15 -4.47
C THR A 109 12.15 -12.05 -5.68
N ALA A 110 12.79 -11.70 -6.79
CA ALA A 110 12.86 -12.60 -7.94
C ALA A 110 14.21 -13.32 -7.92
N SER A 111 14.15 -14.58 -8.30
CA SER A 111 15.29 -15.49 -8.36
C SER A 111 15.77 -15.64 -9.78
#